data_AF-A0A6N7X8T9-F1
#
_entry.id   AF-A0A6N7X8T9-F1
#
_cell.length_a   1.000
_cell.length_b   1.000
_cell.length_c   1.000
_cell.angle_alpha   90.00
_cell.angle_beta   90.00
_cell.angle_gamma   90.00
#
_symmetry.space_group_name_H-M   'P 1'
#
loop_
_entity.id
_entity.type
_entity.pdbx_description
1 polymer ?
#
loop_
_entity_poly.entity_id
_entity_poly.type
_entity_poly.pdbx_seq_one_letter_code
_entity_poly.pdbx_strand_id
1 'polypeptide(L)'
;MTPNSVSVERSTGDRVEARRDGGHVVYYACKYTPVELLAGFGARSELAEADVSSFDEADRLAHPNLCGYGKGLIERLLRDDVREVVLITCCDVIKRAYDVLREQGDFDFIYLLDLPHKRGEAERRLFRARLADLADRYAEYSGRSFDVGAALAAFEPPVRSTGDHVTLLGAHATRALLDNVGEGVGYPVENGTCTERHLLVTPPPELARAASEGDCSACGDDAGAGVGRAGGTLDTFLDWYAGALLNQMPCMRMDDVSQRAKLHGGKGQRGVIYHTMKFCDYYGFEYALATKEEDLPMVKIETDGTSQSLGQLRTRLEAFGETLHGADVAREAAGSREGLGRGYVMGVDSGSTSTDAAIMDERGNLVATVILPTGAKATESARRAKAEVLEKAGLREEDMALKVSTGYGRDNIPDMDTAITEITCHAKGAHFLMPEARTIIDIGGQDSKVIHLDDRGNVLNFVMNDKCAAGTGRFMEMMARTLEMSLEDFCRTGLEWKHEVKISSMCTVFAESEVVSLVAEDTPTPDIIHGLCESVARKTATLARRVNGEAPYLMTGGVANNAGVVQALTNVLGAPVATHEDSQLCGAIGAALLGLESLQQG
;
A
#
# COMPACT_ATOMS: atom_id res chain seq x y z
N MET A 1 -8.17 0.17 -58.72
CA MET A 1 -7.56 1.36 -58.10
C MET A 1 -6.51 0.86 -57.14
N THR A 2 -5.25 1.06 -57.50
CA THR A 2 -4.06 0.73 -56.72
C THR A 2 -4.01 1.54 -55.41
N PRO A 3 -3.65 0.94 -54.26
CA PRO A 3 -3.33 1.71 -53.07
C PRO A 3 -1.90 2.22 -53.16
N ASN A 4 -1.73 3.54 -52.98
CA ASN A 4 -0.44 4.22 -52.93
C ASN A 4 0.40 3.71 -51.75
N SER A 5 1.61 3.25 -52.08
CA SER A 5 2.73 3.12 -51.16
C SER A 5 3.30 4.50 -50.86
N VAL A 6 3.20 4.95 -49.61
CA VAL A 6 4.03 6.04 -49.09
C VAL A 6 5.03 5.41 -48.13
N SER A 7 6.20 5.10 -48.68
CA SER A 7 7.42 4.76 -47.96
C SER A 7 7.90 6.00 -47.21
N VAL A 8 7.71 6.02 -45.89
CA VAL A 8 8.44 6.94 -45.01
C VAL A 8 9.72 6.21 -44.61
N GLU A 9 10.77 6.37 -45.41
CA GLU A 9 12.14 6.05 -44.98
C GLU A 9 12.50 7.01 -43.84
N ARG A 10 12.35 6.56 -42.59
CA ARG A 10 12.99 7.21 -41.44
C ARG A 10 14.44 6.74 -41.41
N SER A 11 15.37 7.69 -41.31
CA SER A 11 16.83 7.54 -41.35
C SER A 11 17.40 6.77 -40.13
N THR A 12 17.01 5.52 -39.96
CA THR A 12 17.52 4.63 -38.90
C THR A 12 18.96 4.19 -39.15
N GLY A 13 19.37 4.05 -40.42
CA GLY A 13 20.71 3.56 -40.80
C GLY A 13 21.89 4.36 -40.25
N ASP A 14 21.89 5.69 -40.44
CA ASP A 14 23.02 6.55 -40.06
C ASP A 14 23.19 6.74 -38.54
N ARG A 15 22.14 6.47 -37.74
CA ARG A 15 22.15 6.64 -36.28
C ARG A 15 22.57 5.37 -35.53
N VAL A 16 22.23 4.20 -36.08
CA VAL A 16 22.63 2.89 -35.54
C VAL A 16 24.15 2.69 -35.64
N GLU A 17 24.78 3.19 -36.70
CA GLU A 17 26.24 3.08 -36.87
C GLU A 17 27.03 3.92 -35.84
N ALA A 18 26.53 5.10 -35.46
CA ALA A 18 27.20 6.01 -34.52
C ALA A 18 27.20 5.52 -33.04
N ARG A 19 26.40 4.48 -32.72
CA ARG A 19 26.24 3.95 -31.35
C ARG A 19 26.68 2.50 -31.17
N ARG A 20 27.27 1.86 -32.18
CA ARG A 20 27.89 0.53 -32.01
C ARG A 20 28.95 0.49 -30.89
N ASP A 21 29.53 1.64 -30.53
CA ASP A 21 30.47 1.83 -29.41
C ASP A 21 29.81 2.29 -28.08
N GLY A 22 28.51 2.62 -28.08
CA GLY A 22 27.74 2.95 -26.87
C GLY A 22 27.08 1.73 -26.26
N GLY A 23 27.03 1.62 -24.93
CA GLY A 23 26.40 0.48 -24.26
C GLY A 23 24.88 0.40 -24.52
N HIS A 24 24.38 -0.77 -24.94
CA HIS A 24 22.95 -1.04 -25.07
C HIS A 24 22.29 -1.14 -23.68
N VAL A 25 21.18 -0.42 -23.50
CA VAL A 25 20.39 -0.42 -22.26
C VAL A 25 18.93 -0.69 -22.61
N VAL A 26 18.45 -1.88 -22.29
CA VAL A 26 17.08 -2.32 -22.54
C VAL A 26 16.22 -2.08 -21.31
N TYR A 27 15.20 -1.24 -21.46
CA TYR A 27 14.21 -0.98 -20.42
C TYR A 27 13.09 -2.01 -20.45
N TYR A 28 12.67 -2.46 -19.26
CA TYR A 28 11.63 -3.49 -19.11
C TYR A 28 10.71 -3.24 -17.92
N ALA A 29 9.58 -3.94 -17.84
CA ALA A 29 8.54 -3.70 -16.82
C ALA A 29 8.07 -4.95 -16.06
N CYS A 30 8.56 -6.14 -16.41
CA CYS A 30 8.03 -7.40 -15.92
C CYS A 30 9.16 -8.37 -15.55
N LYS A 31 9.00 -9.13 -14.45
CA LYS A 31 9.98 -10.14 -14.02
C LYS A 31 10.22 -11.29 -15.01
N TYR A 32 9.26 -11.51 -15.92
CA TYR A 32 9.37 -12.49 -17.01
C TYR A 32 10.18 -11.96 -18.21
N THR A 33 10.68 -10.72 -18.15
CA THR A 33 11.62 -10.23 -19.15
C THR A 33 12.90 -11.07 -19.13
N PRO A 34 13.37 -11.53 -20.31
CA PRO A 34 14.52 -12.42 -20.40
C PRO A 34 15.85 -11.65 -20.33
N VAL A 35 16.14 -11.03 -19.18
CA VAL A 35 17.32 -10.15 -19.02
C VAL A 35 18.65 -10.88 -19.22
N GLU A 36 18.73 -12.16 -18.85
CA GLU A 36 19.94 -12.97 -19.07
C GLU A 36 20.16 -13.29 -20.56
N LEU A 37 19.07 -13.49 -21.32
CA LEU A 37 19.18 -13.64 -22.78
C LEU A 37 19.72 -12.36 -23.42
N LEU A 38 19.21 -11.19 -23.01
CA LEU A 38 19.66 -9.88 -23.50
C LEU A 38 21.11 -9.59 -23.09
N ALA A 39 21.50 -9.95 -21.87
CA ALA A 39 22.89 -9.88 -21.41
C ALA A 39 23.83 -10.78 -22.23
N GLY A 40 23.34 -11.91 -22.74
CA GLY A 40 24.07 -12.74 -23.70
C GLY A 40 24.36 -12.04 -25.02
N PHE A 41 23.61 -11.00 -25.38
CA PHE A 41 23.93 -10.09 -26.49
C PHE A 41 24.68 -8.82 -26.03
N GLY A 42 25.19 -8.82 -24.80
CA GLY A 42 25.93 -7.71 -24.20
C GLY A 42 25.08 -6.49 -23.86
N ALA A 43 23.76 -6.64 -23.73
CA ALA A 43 22.86 -5.57 -23.34
C ALA A 43 22.68 -5.54 -21.81
N ARG A 44 22.70 -4.33 -21.24
CA ARG A 44 22.31 -4.15 -19.84
C ARG A 44 20.80 -3.96 -19.77
N SER A 45 20.16 -4.54 -18.77
CA SER A 45 18.70 -4.40 -18.59
C SER A 45 18.41 -3.50 -17.39
N GLU A 46 17.44 -2.60 -17.53
CA GLU A 46 16.97 -1.73 -16.44
C GLU A 46 15.46 -1.81 -16.28
N LEU A 47 14.99 -1.91 -15.03
CA LEU A 47 13.56 -1.83 -14.74
C LEU A 47 13.08 -0.39 -14.97
N ALA A 48 12.05 -0.23 -15.80
CA ALA A 48 11.38 1.03 -16.04
C ALA A 48 10.53 1.39 -14.82
N GLU A 49 11.15 2.07 -13.85
CA GLU A 49 10.46 2.56 -12.67
C GLU A 49 9.38 3.57 -13.07
N ALA A 50 8.12 3.17 -12.89
CA ALA A 50 6.93 3.97 -13.18
C ALA A 50 6.60 4.95 -12.04
N ASP A 51 7.61 5.52 -11.37
CA ASP A 51 7.43 6.51 -10.32
C ASP A 51 7.39 7.91 -10.92
N VAL A 52 6.17 8.37 -11.21
CA VAL A 52 5.92 9.64 -11.91
C VAL A 52 5.09 10.59 -11.05
N SER A 53 5.23 11.89 -11.29
CA SER A 53 4.51 12.94 -10.55
C SER A 53 3.09 13.18 -11.07
N SER A 54 2.84 12.90 -12.34
CA SER A 54 1.53 13.03 -13.01
C SER A 54 1.41 12.04 -14.18
N PHE A 55 0.23 11.97 -14.78
CA PHE A 55 -0.08 11.13 -15.94
C PHE A 55 -0.48 11.97 -17.17
N ASP A 56 0.01 13.21 -17.29
CA ASP A 56 -0.49 14.18 -18.27
C ASP A 56 -0.24 13.80 -19.73
N GLU A 57 0.87 13.13 -20.04
CA GLU A 57 1.15 12.58 -21.37
C GLU A 57 0.37 11.28 -21.58
N ALA A 58 0.37 10.39 -20.60
CA ALA A 58 -0.38 9.13 -20.69
C ALA A 58 -1.89 9.35 -20.85
N ASP A 59 -2.49 10.32 -20.16
CA ASP A 59 -3.91 10.66 -20.28
C ASP A 59 -4.25 11.34 -21.62
N ARG A 60 -3.27 11.94 -22.30
CA ARG A 60 -3.43 12.45 -23.67
C ARG A 60 -3.38 11.35 -24.71
N LEU A 61 -2.52 10.36 -24.50
CA LEU A 61 -2.21 9.33 -25.51
C LEU A 61 -3.00 8.02 -25.33
N ALA A 62 -3.48 7.74 -24.12
CA ALA A 62 -4.13 6.49 -23.78
C ALA A 62 -5.54 6.69 -23.21
N HIS A 63 -6.30 5.60 -23.15
CA HIS A 63 -7.65 5.63 -22.60
C HIS A 63 -7.65 5.92 -21.08
N PRO A 64 -8.58 6.74 -20.54
CA PRO A 64 -8.60 7.12 -19.12
C PRO A 64 -8.64 5.95 -18.12
N ASN A 65 -9.26 4.84 -18.52
CA ASN A 65 -9.39 3.61 -17.70
C ASN A 65 -8.13 2.73 -17.67
N LEU A 66 -7.00 3.16 -18.24
CA LEU A 66 -5.73 2.44 -18.05
C LEU A 66 -5.33 2.49 -16.57
N CYS A 67 -4.80 1.40 -16.01
CA CYS A 67 -4.37 1.43 -14.61
C CYS A 67 -3.18 2.38 -14.43
N GLY A 68 -3.02 2.89 -13.22
CA GLY A 68 -1.98 3.88 -12.90
C GLY A 68 -0.56 3.43 -13.24
N TYR A 69 -0.25 2.14 -13.05
CA TYR A 69 1.05 1.58 -13.45
C TYR A 69 1.27 1.67 -14.97
N GLY A 70 0.26 1.35 -15.77
CA GLY A 70 0.35 1.45 -17.23
C GLY A 70 0.57 2.89 -17.70
N LYS A 71 -0.10 3.84 -17.06
CA LYS A 71 0.08 5.27 -17.34
C LYS A 71 1.49 5.72 -16.97
N GLY A 72 1.95 5.40 -15.76
CA GLY A 72 3.32 5.70 -15.33
C GLY A 72 4.39 5.05 -16.20
N LEU A 73 4.12 3.86 -16.74
CA LEU A 73 5.02 3.18 -17.67
C LEU A 73 5.12 3.93 -19.01
N ILE A 74 4.00 4.41 -19.56
CA ILE A 74 3.99 5.24 -20.78
C ILE A 74 4.81 6.51 -20.54
N GLU A 75 4.55 7.22 -19.44
CA GLU A 75 5.30 8.43 -19.04
C GLU A 75 6.81 8.16 -18.92
N ARG A 76 7.20 7.07 -18.25
CA ARG A 76 8.61 6.72 -18.05
C ARG A 76 9.31 6.37 -19.36
N LEU A 77 8.65 5.58 -20.21
CA LEU A 77 9.26 5.03 -21.42
C LEU A 77 9.26 6.01 -22.60
N LEU A 78 8.42 7.04 -22.61
CA LEU A 78 8.46 8.10 -23.63
C LEU A 78 9.56 9.15 -23.42
N ARG A 79 10.31 9.07 -22.32
CA ARG A 79 11.43 9.99 -22.07
C ARG A 79 12.58 9.74 -23.05
N ASP A 80 13.29 10.80 -23.41
CA ASP A 80 14.36 10.79 -24.42
C ASP A 80 15.56 9.88 -24.10
N ASP A 81 15.73 9.52 -22.82
CA ASP A 81 16.78 8.61 -22.32
C ASP A 81 16.49 7.13 -22.59
N VAL A 82 15.28 6.79 -23.05
CA VAL A 82 14.84 5.43 -23.33
C VAL A 82 14.87 5.19 -24.84
N ARG A 83 15.66 4.21 -25.29
CA ARG A 83 15.83 3.89 -26.71
C ARG A 83 15.59 2.43 -27.06
N GLU A 84 15.78 1.53 -26.11
CA GLU A 84 15.53 0.10 -26.29
C GLU A 84 14.55 -0.39 -25.24
N VAL A 85 13.48 -1.07 -25.66
CA VAL A 85 12.37 -1.47 -24.79
C VAL A 85 11.95 -2.92 -25.08
N VAL A 86 11.86 -3.73 -24.03
CA VAL A 86 11.24 -5.07 -24.10
C VAL A 86 10.11 -5.16 -23.08
N LEU A 87 8.88 -5.26 -23.58
CA LEU A 87 7.67 -5.41 -22.78
C LEU A 87 7.12 -6.83 -22.87
N ILE A 88 6.41 -7.25 -21.82
CA ILE A 88 5.87 -8.61 -21.68
C ILE A 88 4.35 -8.54 -21.52
N THR A 89 3.60 -9.40 -22.22
CA THR A 89 2.12 -9.43 -22.16
C THR A 89 1.53 -10.01 -20.87
N CYS A 90 2.18 -9.79 -19.72
CA CYS A 90 1.72 -10.30 -18.43
C CYS A 90 0.34 -9.76 -18.02
N CYS A 91 -0.07 -8.59 -18.53
CA CYS A 91 -1.43 -8.10 -18.44
C CYS A 91 -1.83 -7.27 -19.67
N ASP A 92 -3.13 -7.09 -19.88
CA ASP A 92 -3.65 -6.37 -21.06
C ASP A 92 -3.23 -4.90 -21.10
N VAL A 93 -2.95 -4.30 -19.94
CA VAL A 93 -2.44 -2.93 -19.83
C VAL A 93 -1.11 -2.78 -20.57
N ILE A 94 -0.22 -3.78 -20.51
CA ILE A 94 1.07 -3.72 -21.20
C ILE A 94 0.90 -3.75 -22.71
N LYS A 95 -0.08 -4.50 -23.23
CA LYS A 95 -0.39 -4.48 -24.69
C LYS A 95 -0.80 -3.09 -25.14
N ARG A 96 -1.64 -2.40 -24.36
CA ARG A 96 -2.09 -1.04 -24.66
C ARG A 96 -0.99 -0.01 -24.51
N ALA A 97 -0.16 -0.11 -23.48
CA ALA A 97 1.03 0.72 -23.34
C ALA A 97 1.98 0.52 -24.53
N TYR A 98 2.20 -0.73 -24.96
CA TYR A 98 3.04 -1.05 -26.12
C TYR A 98 2.49 -0.43 -27.41
N ASP A 99 1.18 -0.51 -27.66
CA ASP A 99 0.54 0.10 -28.83
C ASP A 99 0.85 1.62 -28.90
N VAL A 100 0.71 2.32 -27.77
CA VAL A 100 1.01 3.76 -27.64
C VAL A 100 2.50 4.04 -27.83
N LEU A 101 3.36 3.31 -27.13
CA LEU A 101 4.80 3.49 -27.17
C LEU A 101 5.35 3.28 -28.59
N ARG A 102 4.88 2.25 -29.29
CA ARG A 102 5.32 1.97 -30.67
C ARG A 102 4.94 3.10 -31.64
N GLU A 103 3.84 3.79 -31.40
CA GLU A 103 3.37 4.87 -32.28
C GLU A 103 4.04 6.21 -31.95
N GLN A 104 4.27 6.48 -30.66
CA GLN A 104 4.68 7.81 -30.17
C GLN A 104 6.17 7.90 -29.81
N GLY A 105 6.81 6.80 -29.44
CA GLY A 105 8.19 6.78 -28.96
C GLY A 105 9.22 6.78 -30.08
N ASP A 106 10.41 7.30 -29.76
CA ASP A 106 11.58 7.34 -30.64
C ASP A 106 12.57 6.23 -30.25
N PHE A 107 12.13 4.98 -30.41
CA PHE A 107 12.89 3.79 -30.03
C PHE A 107 13.75 3.26 -31.17
N ASP A 108 14.99 2.91 -30.86
CA ASP A 108 15.89 2.16 -31.74
C ASP A 108 15.48 0.68 -31.79
N PHE A 109 14.99 0.15 -30.65
CA PHE A 109 14.44 -1.20 -30.54
C PHE A 109 13.22 -1.24 -29.62
N ILE A 110 12.11 -1.81 -30.07
CA ILE A 110 10.94 -2.06 -29.24
C ILE A 110 10.34 -3.42 -29.56
N TYR A 111 10.12 -4.24 -28.54
CA TYR A 111 9.60 -5.60 -28.70
C TYR A 111 8.57 -5.96 -27.63
N LEU A 112 7.51 -6.67 -28.04
CA LEU A 112 6.49 -7.22 -27.15
C LEU A 112 6.58 -8.75 -27.13
N LEU A 113 7.08 -9.30 -26.03
CA LEU A 113 7.15 -10.74 -25.81
C LEU A 113 5.82 -11.25 -25.23
N ASP A 114 5.22 -12.22 -25.92
CA ASP A 114 3.98 -12.83 -25.46
C ASP A 114 4.25 -13.90 -24.38
N LEU A 115 3.65 -13.74 -23.20
CA LEU A 115 3.81 -14.64 -22.05
C LEU A 115 2.64 -15.63 -21.97
N PRO A 116 2.91 -16.95 -22.07
CA PRO A 116 1.92 -17.96 -21.73
C PRO A 116 1.59 -17.93 -20.22
N HIS A 117 0.31 -17.94 -19.87
CA HIS A 117 -0.13 -17.95 -18.47
C HIS A 117 -0.14 -19.35 -17.82
N LYS A 118 0.13 -20.41 -18.61
CA LYS A 118 0.28 -21.79 -18.14
C LYS A 118 1.74 -22.24 -18.29
N ARG A 119 2.11 -23.32 -17.58
CA ARG A 119 3.50 -23.77 -17.43
C ARG A 119 3.76 -25.18 -17.97
N GLY A 120 2.80 -25.73 -18.72
CA GLY A 120 2.88 -27.05 -19.32
C GLY A 120 3.93 -27.13 -20.43
N GLU A 121 4.13 -28.33 -20.97
CA GLU A 121 5.12 -28.58 -22.02
C GLU A 121 4.82 -27.80 -23.31
N ALA A 122 3.54 -27.68 -23.68
CA ALA A 122 3.11 -26.90 -24.83
C ALA A 122 3.44 -25.41 -24.66
N GLU A 123 3.20 -24.86 -23.48
CA GLU A 123 3.52 -23.46 -23.17
C GLU A 123 5.01 -23.20 -23.11
N ARG A 124 5.80 -24.13 -22.58
CA ARG A 124 7.27 -24.03 -22.60
C ARG A 124 7.80 -23.98 -24.02
N ARG A 125 7.32 -24.85 -24.90
CA ARG A 125 7.70 -24.86 -26.33
C ARG A 125 7.26 -23.57 -27.05
N LEU A 126 6.07 -23.07 -26.75
CA LEU A 126 5.60 -21.78 -27.28
C LEU A 126 6.50 -20.65 -26.81
N PHE A 127 6.77 -20.56 -25.51
CA PHE A 127 7.59 -19.49 -24.93
C PHE A 127 9.03 -19.54 -25.45
N ARG A 128 9.63 -20.74 -25.57
CA ARG A 128 10.92 -20.96 -26.21
C ARG A 128 10.98 -20.43 -27.63
N ALA A 129 9.95 -20.67 -28.44
CA ALA A 129 9.87 -20.14 -29.80
C ALA A 129 9.75 -18.60 -29.82
N ARG A 130 9.05 -18.00 -28.86
CA ARG A 130 8.98 -16.53 -28.71
C ARG A 130 10.30 -15.92 -28.26
N LEU A 131 11.02 -16.58 -27.36
CA LEU A 131 12.36 -16.15 -26.95
C LEU A 131 13.37 -16.25 -28.10
N ALA A 132 13.25 -17.26 -28.97
CA ALA A 132 14.05 -17.36 -30.18
C ALA A 132 13.79 -16.20 -31.16
N ASP A 133 12.52 -15.85 -31.42
CA ASP A 133 12.18 -14.69 -32.26
C ASP A 133 12.69 -13.36 -31.69
N LEU A 134 12.66 -13.18 -30.36
CA LEU A 134 13.31 -12.04 -29.71
C LEU A 134 14.82 -12.06 -29.92
N ALA A 135 15.48 -13.20 -29.72
CA ALA A 135 16.93 -13.34 -29.87
C ALA A 135 17.37 -13.01 -31.31
N ASP A 136 16.67 -13.55 -32.31
CA ASP A 136 16.96 -13.31 -33.73
C ASP A 136 16.84 -11.82 -34.08
N ARG A 137 15.75 -11.16 -33.66
CA ARG A 137 15.53 -9.74 -33.93
C ARG A 137 16.52 -8.85 -33.19
N TYR A 138 16.86 -9.18 -31.95
CA TYR A 138 17.81 -8.40 -31.18
C TYR A 138 19.24 -8.56 -31.72
N ALA A 139 19.61 -9.75 -32.20
CA ALA A 139 20.87 -9.99 -32.90
C ALA A 139 20.95 -9.19 -34.21
N GLU A 140 19.88 -9.17 -35.01
CA GLU A 140 19.80 -8.37 -36.24
C GLU A 140 19.95 -6.86 -35.95
N TYR A 141 19.26 -6.38 -34.92
CA TYR A 141 19.33 -4.98 -34.48
C TYR A 141 20.71 -4.58 -33.94
N SER A 142 21.22 -5.33 -32.97
CA SER A 142 22.47 -5.00 -32.26
C SER A 142 23.72 -5.34 -33.07
N GLY A 143 23.61 -6.24 -34.05
CA GLY A 143 24.75 -6.81 -34.77
C GLY A 143 25.64 -7.72 -33.92
N ARG A 144 25.16 -8.17 -32.75
CA ARG A 144 25.93 -8.99 -31.79
C ARG A 144 25.51 -10.46 -31.85
N SER A 145 26.49 -11.34 -31.67
CA SER A 145 26.24 -12.77 -31.50
C SER A 145 25.96 -13.12 -30.04
N PHE A 146 25.21 -14.19 -29.80
CA PHE A 146 24.91 -14.66 -28.45
C PHE A 146 26.14 -15.28 -27.78
N ASP A 147 26.46 -14.78 -26.59
CA ASP A 147 27.46 -15.31 -25.67
C ASP A 147 26.78 -15.91 -24.44
N VAL A 148 26.89 -17.24 -24.29
CA VAL A 148 26.32 -17.96 -23.15
C VAL A 148 27.05 -17.63 -21.84
N GLY A 149 28.34 -17.31 -21.87
CA GLY A 149 29.10 -16.92 -20.68
C GLY A 149 28.58 -15.60 -20.11
N ALA A 150 28.32 -14.62 -20.97
CA ALA A 150 27.70 -13.35 -20.57
C ALA A 150 26.27 -13.55 -20.04
N ALA A 151 25.47 -14.41 -20.67
CA ALA A 151 24.12 -14.75 -20.19
C ALA A 151 24.17 -15.42 -18.81
N LEU A 152 25.11 -16.35 -18.60
CA LEU A 152 25.28 -17.06 -17.33
C LEU A 152 25.78 -16.13 -16.22
N ALA A 153 26.65 -15.16 -16.54
CA ALA A 153 27.15 -14.18 -15.59
C ALA A 153 26.07 -13.19 -15.11
N ALA A 154 24.99 -13.01 -15.89
CA ALA A 154 23.87 -12.16 -15.53
C ALA A 154 22.84 -12.83 -14.58
N PHE A 155 23.02 -14.11 -14.23
CA PHE A 155 22.15 -14.75 -13.24
C PHE A 155 22.51 -14.31 -11.83
N GLU A 156 21.56 -13.64 -11.18
CA GLU A 156 21.64 -13.30 -9.77
C GLU A 156 20.76 -14.28 -8.98
N PRO A 157 21.35 -15.16 -8.14
CA PRO A 157 20.56 -16.04 -7.29
C PRO A 157 19.82 -15.20 -6.23
N PRO A 158 18.55 -15.53 -5.92
CA PRO A 158 17.82 -14.80 -4.88
C PRO A 158 18.49 -15.00 -3.52
N VAL A 159 18.86 -13.91 -2.86
CA VAL A 159 19.38 -13.92 -1.48
C VAL A 159 18.20 -13.64 -0.54
N ARG A 160 17.74 -14.67 0.19
CA ARG A 160 16.67 -14.49 1.17
C ARG A 160 17.20 -13.81 2.43
N SER A 161 16.40 -12.90 2.98
CA SER A 161 16.66 -12.37 4.32
C SER A 161 16.53 -13.49 5.36
N THR A 162 17.42 -13.47 6.36
CA THR A 162 17.34 -14.38 7.52
C THR A 162 17.15 -13.64 8.83
N GLY A 163 17.22 -12.31 8.80
CA GLY A 163 16.94 -11.43 9.93
C GLY A 163 15.47 -11.02 9.96
N ASP A 164 15.10 -10.26 10.99
CA ASP A 164 13.75 -9.73 11.12
C ASP A 164 13.45 -8.74 9.98
N HIS A 165 12.33 -8.95 9.28
CA HIS A 165 11.94 -8.16 8.12
C HIS A 165 10.42 -8.16 7.94
N VAL A 166 9.93 -7.23 7.12
CA VAL A 166 8.58 -7.28 6.55
C VAL A 166 8.65 -7.64 5.07
N THR A 167 7.62 -8.27 4.54
CA THR A 167 7.55 -8.58 3.10
C THR A 167 6.49 -7.73 2.43
N LEU A 168 6.87 -7.02 1.38
CA LEU A 168 5.95 -6.30 0.50
C LEU A 168 5.47 -7.24 -0.61
N LEU A 169 4.21 -7.64 -0.55
CA LEU A 169 3.56 -8.49 -1.54
C LEU A 169 2.64 -7.70 -2.47
N GLY A 170 2.23 -8.34 -3.57
CA GLY A 170 1.19 -7.81 -4.44
C GLY A 170 1.71 -7.17 -5.73
N ALA A 171 1.11 -6.04 -6.09
CA ALA A 171 1.21 -5.43 -7.41
C ALA A 171 2.33 -4.38 -7.49
N HIS A 172 3.48 -4.75 -8.05
CA HIS A 172 4.62 -3.86 -8.32
C HIS A 172 5.23 -3.20 -7.06
N ALA A 173 6.55 -3.05 -7.08
CA ALA A 173 7.26 -2.24 -6.11
C ALA A 173 8.30 -1.39 -6.85
N THR A 174 8.16 -0.07 -6.75
CA THR A 174 9.22 0.87 -7.11
C THR A 174 10.23 0.97 -5.97
N ARG A 175 11.43 1.48 -6.25
CA ARG A 175 12.42 1.68 -5.19
C ARG A 175 11.89 2.63 -4.11
N ALA A 176 11.25 3.73 -4.54
CA ALA A 176 10.62 4.68 -3.65
C ALA A 176 9.56 4.03 -2.74
N LEU A 177 8.72 3.13 -3.26
CA LEU A 177 7.73 2.43 -2.44
C LEU A 177 8.40 1.53 -1.39
N LEU A 178 9.43 0.79 -1.76
CA LEU A 178 10.17 -0.06 -0.82
C LEU A 178 10.82 0.76 0.29
N ASP A 179 11.45 1.88 -0.06
CA ASP A 179 12.09 2.78 0.90
C ASP A 179 11.05 3.40 1.84
N ASN A 180 9.92 3.90 1.32
CA ASN A 180 8.82 4.44 2.14
C ASN A 180 8.22 3.39 3.08
N VAL A 181 8.08 2.15 2.61
CA VAL A 181 7.62 1.04 3.47
C VAL A 181 8.63 0.78 4.58
N GLY A 182 9.91 0.69 4.26
CA GLY A 182 10.97 0.43 5.24
C GLY A 182 11.08 1.51 6.29
N GLU A 183 11.02 2.78 5.88
CA GLU A 183 10.98 3.94 6.79
C GLU A 183 9.74 3.91 7.67
N GLY A 184 8.57 3.65 7.09
CA GLY A 184 7.30 3.66 7.83
C GLY A 184 7.18 2.53 8.86
N VAL A 185 7.66 1.32 8.55
CA VAL A 185 7.55 0.18 9.48
C VAL A 185 8.74 0.01 10.42
N GLY A 186 9.89 0.62 10.13
CA GLY A 186 11.11 0.41 10.91
C GLY A 186 11.72 -0.99 10.79
N TYR A 187 11.41 -1.75 9.72
CA TYR A 187 12.03 -3.05 9.41
C TYR A 187 12.59 -3.06 7.98
N PRO A 188 13.66 -3.84 7.71
CA PRO A 188 14.07 -4.17 6.35
C PRO A 188 12.89 -4.77 5.55
N VAL A 189 12.81 -4.42 4.26
CA VAL A 189 11.70 -4.83 3.38
C VAL A 189 12.19 -5.85 2.35
N GLU A 190 11.60 -7.04 2.36
CA GLU A 190 11.76 -8.01 1.27
C GLU A 190 10.70 -7.74 0.18
N ASN A 191 11.15 -7.58 -1.06
CA ASN A 191 10.26 -7.42 -2.20
C ASN A 191 9.72 -8.78 -2.66
N GLY A 192 8.45 -9.08 -2.39
CA GLY A 192 7.75 -10.26 -2.91
C GLY A 192 6.67 -9.90 -3.94
N THR A 193 6.73 -8.70 -4.52
CA THR A 193 5.75 -8.23 -5.51
C THR A 193 5.97 -8.86 -6.88
N CYS A 194 5.11 -8.52 -7.84
CA CYS A 194 5.22 -9.01 -9.20
C CYS A 194 6.40 -8.46 -10.03
N THR A 195 7.12 -7.46 -9.52
CA THR A 195 8.33 -6.91 -10.18
C THR A 195 9.59 -7.65 -9.77
N GLU A 196 9.63 -8.28 -8.60
CA GLU A 196 10.80 -9.02 -8.13
C GLU A 196 11.00 -10.33 -8.91
N ARG A 197 12.24 -10.58 -9.33
CA ARG A 197 12.62 -11.82 -10.03
C ARG A 197 13.02 -12.88 -9.03
N HIS A 198 12.37 -14.04 -9.10
CA HIS A 198 12.68 -15.18 -8.24
C HIS A 198 12.86 -16.44 -9.07
N LEU A 199 14.00 -16.53 -9.75
CA LEU A 199 14.39 -17.74 -10.46
C LEU A 199 14.71 -18.84 -9.44
N LEU A 200 13.96 -19.93 -9.51
CA LEU A 200 14.05 -21.05 -8.55
C LEU A 200 15.04 -22.14 -8.98
N VAL A 201 15.66 -21.99 -10.15
CA VAL A 201 16.56 -22.98 -10.75
C VAL A 201 17.88 -22.34 -11.13
N THR A 202 18.96 -23.05 -10.86
CA THR A 202 20.31 -22.67 -11.28
C THR A 202 20.56 -23.16 -12.71
N PRO A 203 21.36 -22.45 -13.52
CA PRO A 203 21.78 -22.95 -14.82
C PRO A 203 22.41 -24.36 -14.75
N PRO A 204 22.06 -25.28 -15.66
CA PRO A 204 22.64 -26.62 -15.71
C PRO A 204 24.15 -26.56 -16.00
N PRO A 205 24.97 -27.46 -15.39
CA PRO A 205 26.42 -27.46 -15.58
C PRO A 205 26.87 -27.58 -17.05
N GLU A 206 26.04 -28.17 -17.90
CA GLU A 206 26.33 -28.33 -19.32
C GLU A 206 26.39 -27.00 -20.08
N LEU A 207 25.58 -26.01 -19.69
CA LEU A 207 25.66 -24.66 -20.26
C LEU A 207 26.93 -23.94 -19.82
N ALA A 208 27.36 -24.16 -18.57
CA ALA A 208 28.63 -23.60 -18.07
C ALA A 208 29.85 -24.22 -18.77
N ARG A 209 29.78 -25.52 -19.13
CA ARG A 209 30.84 -26.18 -19.91
C ARG A 209 30.89 -25.70 -21.36
N ALA A 210 29.73 -25.47 -21.98
CA ALA A 210 29.65 -24.88 -23.32
C ALA A 210 30.25 -23.45 -23.38
N ALA A 211 30.25 -22.71 -22.27
CA ALA A 211 30.94 -21.43 -22.15
C ALA A 211 32.48 -21.56 -22.06
N SER A 212 32.99 -22.75 -21.72
CA SER A 212 34.42 -23.02 -21.47
C SER A 212 35.17 -23.69 -22.62
N GLU A 213 34.48 -24.04 -23.72
CA GLU A 213 35.12 -24.56 -24.96
C GLU A 213 35.81 -23.44 -25.77
N GLY A 214 36.62 -22.64 -25.08
CA GLY A 214 37.64 -21.77 -25.66
C GLY A 214 39.01 -22.43 -25.52
N ASP A 215 39.55 -22.88 -26.65
CA ASP A 215 40.96 -23.13 -26.97
C ASP A 215 41.92 -23.48 -25.80
N CYS A 216 41.66 -24.60 -25.10
CA CYS A 216 42.68 -25.23 -24.25
C CYS A 216 43.72 -25.92 -25.15
N SER A 217 44.81 -25.24 -25.51
CA SER A 217 45.94 -25.81 -26.26
C SER A 217 46.66 -27.00 -25.57
N ALA A 218 46.30 -27.31 -24.32
CA ALA A 218 46.83 -28.45 -23.56
C ALA A 218 45.94 -29.70 -23.62
N CYS A 219 44.71 -29.57 -24.12
CA CYS A 219 43.70 -30.61 -24.14
C CYS A 219 43.61 -31.19 -25.55
N GLY A 220 44.62 -31.99 -25.93
CA GLY A 220 44.72 -32.59 -27.26
C GLY A 220 43.50 -33.45 -27.64
N ASP A 221 43.21 -33.45 -28.94
CA ASP A 221 42.16 -34.21 -29.62
C ASP A 221 42.14 -35.69 -29.20
N ASP A 222 41.28 -36.05 -28.24
CA ASP A 222 40.79 -37.42 -28.08
C ASP A 222 39.62 -37.48 -27.07
N ALA A 223 38.43 -37.11 -27.53
CA ALA A 223 37.18 -37.61 -26.97
C ALA A 223 36.18 -37.83 -28.10
N GLY A 224 36.14 -39.07 -28.58
CA GLY A 224 35.33 -39.50 -29.71
C GLY A 224 33.82 -39.36 -29.52
N ALA A 225 33.19 -39.13 -30.67
CA ALA A 225 31.80 -39.35 -31.05
C ALA A 225 30.88 -40.07 -30.03
N GLY A 226 29.75 -39.44 -29.69
CA GLY A 226 28.67 -40.20 -29.07
C GLY A 226 27.47 -39.50 -28.44
N VAL A 227 27.08 -38.26 -28.74
CA VAL A 227 25.69 -37.79 -28.51
C VAL A 227 25.33 -36.73 -29.55
N GLY A 228 24.32 -37.00 -30.38
CA GLY A 228 23.79 -36.01 -31.31
C GLY A 228 23.19 -34.82 -30.56
N ARG A 229 23.68 -33.61 -30.84
CA ARG A 229 23.05 -32.34 -30.46
C ARG A 229 22.85 -31.51 -31.71
N ALA A 230 21.70 -31.69 -32.36
CA ALA A 230 21.21 -30.73 -33.33
C ALA A 230 20.66 -29.52 -32.54
N GLY A 231 21.44 -28.45 -32.43
CA GLY A 231 21.07 -27.18 -31.80
C GLY A 231 22.31 -26.40 -31.35
N GLY A 232 22.38 -25.11 -31.70
CA GLY A 232 23.50 -24.24 -31.28
C GLY A 232 23.51 -23.97 -29.77
N THR A 233 24.55 -23.30 -29.27
CA THR A 233 24.65 -22.90 -27.85
C THR A 233 23.43 -22.08 -27.38
N LEU A 234 22.90 -21.21 -28.25
CA LEU A 234 21.67 -20.45 -28.01
C LEU A 234 20.44 -21.38 -27.87
N ASP A 235 20.29 -22.38 -28.74
CA ASP A 235 19.15 -23.31 -28.67
C ASP A 235 19.14 -24.08 -27.35
N THR A 236 20.31 -24.59 -26.93
CA THR A 236 20.46 -25.31 -25.67
C THR A 236 20.14 -24.41 -24.47
N PHE A 237 20.56 -23.14 -24.52
CA PHE A 237 20.22 -22.14 -23.50
C PHE A 237 18.70 -21.91 -23.44
N LEU A 238 18.06 -21.65 -24.59
CA LEU A 238 16.63 -21.35 -24.67
C LEU A 238 15.73 -22.51 -24.22
N ASP A 239 16.10 -23.75 -24.53
CA ASP A 239 15.35 -24.95 -24.15
C ASP A 239 15.24 -25.09 -22.62
N TRP A 240 16.31 -24.80 -21.89
CA TRP A 240 16.29 -24.75 -20.44
C TRP A 240 15.63 -23.46 -19.91
N TYR A 241 16.03 -22.32 -20.46
CA TYR A 241 15.71 -21.00 -19.93
C TYR A 241 14.22 -20.65 -20.02
N ALA A 242 13.52 -21.09 -21.06
CA ALA A 242 12.07 -20.94 -21.17
C ALA A 242 11.34 -21.59 -19.98
N GLY A 243 11.78 -22.79 -19.58
CA GLY A 243 11.28 -23.47 -18.41
C GLY A 243 11.65 -22.76 -17.11
N ALA A 244 12.89 -22.28 -16.99
CA ALA A 244 13.36 -21.54 -15.81
C ALA A 244 12.52 -20.28 -15.55
N LEU A 245 12.30 -19.46 -16.58
CA LEU A 245 11.50 -18.24 -16.50
C LEU A 245 10.02 -18.53 -16.18
N LEU A 246 9.40 -19.53 -16.83
CA LEU A 246 7.99 -19.85 -16.57
C LEU A 246 7.76 -20.45 -15.17
N ASN A 247 8.75 -21.18 -14.62
CA ASN A 247 8.66 -21.82 -13.31
C ASN A 247 9.17 -20.94 -12.15
N GLN A 248 9.56 -19.69 -12.41
CA GLN A 248 9.86 -18.73 -11.36
C GLN A 248 8.63 -18.50 -10.45
N MET A 249 8.81 -17.83 -9.31
CA MET A 249 7.68 -17.46 -8.43
C MET A 249 6.57 -16.78 -9.25
N PRO A 250 5.34 -17.30 -9.31
CA PRO A 250 4.33 -16.78 -10.23
C PRO A 250 3.83 -15.39 -9.82
N CYS A 251 3.42 -14.59 -10.82
CA CYS A 251 2.57 -13.43 -10.57
C CYS A 251 1.09 -13.85 -10.57
N MET A 252 0.20 -12.98 -10.09
CA MET A 252 -1.25 -13.28 -10.03
C MET A 252 -1.95 -13.38 -11.40
N ARG A 253 -1.21 -13.22 -12.50
CA ARG A 253 -1.73 -13.40 -13.87
C ARG A 253 -1.47 -14.80 -14.42
N MET A 254 -0.68 -15.62 -13.73
CA MET A 254 -0.51 -17.03 -14.08
C MET A 254 -1.74 -17.84 -13.64
N ASP A 255 -2.02 -18.93 -14.36
CA ASP A 255 -3.15 -19.84 -14.08
C ASP A 255 -2.97 -20.58 -12.74
N ASP A 256 -1.74 -21.00 -12.45
CA ASP A 256 -1.37 -21.66 -11.20
C ASP A 256 -0.46 -20.74 -10.37
N VAL A 257 -1.04 -20.20 -9.30
CA VAL A 257 -0.42 -19.27 -8.36
C VAL A 257 -0.06 -19.92 -7.01
N SER A 258 -0.25 -21.23 -6.86
CA SER A 258 -0.12 -21.96 -5.59
C SER A 258 1.22 -21.75 -4.88
N GLN A 259 2.30 -21.54 -5.63
CA GLN A 259 3.63 -21.32 -5.07
C GLN A 259 3.77 -19.99 -4.31
N ARG A 260 2.86 -19.02 -4.53
CA ARG A 260 2.87 -17.73 -3.82
C ARG A 260 2.63 -17.89 -2.32
N ALA A 261 2.00 -18.97 -1.88
CA ALA A 261 1.90 -19.32 -0.45
C ALA A 261 3.27 -19.39 0.24
N LYS A 262 4.36 -19.68 -0.49
CA LYS A 262 5.73 -19.70 0.05
C LYS A 262 6.31 -18.31 0.36
N LEU A 263 5.59 -17.24 0.03
CA LEU A 263 5.95 -15.86 0.38
C LEU A 263 5.47 -15.47 1.79
N HIS A 264 4.73 -16.36 2.45
CA HIS A 264 4.24 -16.23 3.82
C HIS A 264 4.97 -17.21 4.75
N GLY A 265 5.02 -16.89 6.04
CA GLY A 265 5.62 -17.74 7.09
C GLY A 265 7.14 -17.88 6.99
N GLY A 266 7.83 -16.94 6.36
CA GLY A 266 9.30 -16.95 6.26
C GLY A 266 9.97 -16.81 7.62
N LYS A 267 11.14 -17.44 7.81
CA LYS A 267 11.92 -17.25 9.05
C LYS A 267 12.33 -15.77 9.18
N GLY A 268 12.00 -15.12 10.28
CA GLY A 268 12.25 -13.70 10.51
C GLY A 268 11.19 -12.78 9.89
N GLN A 269 10.16 -13.31 9.23
CA GLN A 269 9.08 -12.49 8.71
C GLN A 269 8.18 -12.03 9.86
N ARG A 270 8.15 -10.72 10.13
CA ARG A 270 7.39 -10.10 11.22
C ARG A 270 5.97 -9.71 10.79
N GLY A 271 5.81 -9.34 9.52
CA GLY A 271 4.53 -8.92 8.96
C GLY A 271 4.55 -8.85 7.44
N VAL A 272 3.36 -8.74 6.85
CA VAL A 272 3.19 -8.58 5.39
C VAL A 272 2.46 -7.28 5.09
N ILE A 273 3.05 -6.49 4.19
CA ILE A 273 2.37 -5.37 3.58
C ILE A 273 1.91 -5.80 2.20
N TYR A 274 0.61 -5.70 1.96
CA TYR A 274 0.01 -6.13 0.73
C TYR A 274 -0.37 -4.94 -0.14
N HIS A 275 0.36 -4.76 -1.24
CA HIS A 275 0.18 -3.63 -2.15
C HIS A 275 -0.78 -3.95 -3.30
N THR A 276 -1.79 -3.10 -3.49
CA THR A 276 -2.66 -3.12 -4.67
C THR A 276 -2.58 -1.82 -5.45
N MET A 277 -2.67 -1.91 -6.77
CA MET A 277 -2.79 -0.74 -7.64
C MET A 277 -4.27 -0.43 -7.87
N LYS A 278 -4.65 0.85 -7.89
CA LYS A 278 -5.99 1.27 -8.33
C LYS A 278 -6.26 0.74 -9.75
N PHE A 279 -7.48 0.26 -9.98
CA PHE A 279 -7.92 -0.39 -11.22
C PHE A 279 -7.16 -1.69 -11.54
N CYS A 280 -6.57 -2.35 -10.54
CA CYS A 280 -5.95 -3.66 -10.66
C CYS A 280 -6.46 -4.63 -9.59
N ASP A 281 -7.52 -5.39 -9.91
CA ASP A 281 -8.22 -6.20 -8.91
C ASP A 281 -7.55 -7.56 -8.60
N TYR A 282 -6.64 -8.04 -9.47
CA TYR A 282 -6.06 -9.39 -9.38
C TYR A 282 -5.39 -9.68 -8.03
N TYR A 283 -4.67 -8.71 -7.49
CA TYR A 283 -3.99 -8.88 -6.21
C TYR A 283 -4.94 -8.70 -5.01
N GLY A 284 -6.09 -8.03 -5.18
CA GLY A 284 -7.08 -7.90 -4.11
C GLY A 284 -7.69 -9.24 -3.69
N PHE A 285 -7.82 -10.20 -4.63
CA PHE A 285 -8.34 -11.53 -4.34
C PHE A 285 -7.38 -12.37 -3.48
N GLU A 286 -6.09 -12.35 -3.78
CA GLU A 286 -5.07 -13.08 -3.00
C GLU A 286 -4.98 -12.53 -1.57
N TYR A 287 -5.04 -11.21 -1.37
CA TYR A 287 -5.10 -10.62 -0.03
C TYR A 287 -6.27 -11.17 0.79
N ALA A 288 -7.46 -11.27 0.20
CA ALA A 288 -8.66 -11.73 0.89
C ALA A 288 -8.64 -13.23 1.26
N LEU A 289 -7.78 -14.01 0.59
CA LEU A 289 -7.53 -15.41 0.92
C LEU A 289 -6.46 -15.53 2.01
N ALA A 290 -5.33 -14.83 1.85
CA ALA A 290 -4.21 -14.87 2.79
C ALA A 290 -4.62 -14.45 4.21
N THR A 291 -5.45 -13.41 4.36
CA THR A 291 -5.92 -12.95 5.68
C THR A 291 -6.83 -13.92 6.43
N LYS A 292 -7.29 -15.00 5.78
CA LYS A 292 -8.09 -16.05 6.43
C LYS A 292 -7.27 -17.25 6.86
N GLU A 293 -6.09 -17.43 6.28
CA GLU A 293 -5.28 -18.65 6.39
C GLU A 293 -4.01 -18.44 7.22
N GLU A 294 -3.55 -17.20 7.35
CA GLU A 294 -2.27 -16.85 7.97
C GLU A 294 -2.46 -16.10 9.30
N ASP A 295 -1.78 -16.55 10.36
CA ASP A 295 -1.72 -15.88 11.67
C ASP A 295 -0.72 -14.70 11.70
N LEU A 296 -0.11 -14.36 10.56
CA LEU A 296 0.87 -13.30 10.46
C LEU A 296 0.18 -11.92 10.37
N PRO A 297 0.65 -10.87 11.06
CA PRO A 297 0.10 -9.53 10.90
C PRO A 297 0.17 -9.05 9.45
N MET A 298 -0.94 -8.53 8.93
CA MET A 298 -1.04 -8.04 7.56
C MET A 298 -1.72 -6.68 7.48
N VAL A 299 -1.22 -5.80 6.61
CA VAL A 299 -1.90 -4.55 6.25
C VAL A 299 -1.97 -4.39 4.74
N LYS A 300 -3.10 -3.88 4.23
CA LYS A 300 -3.26 -3.55 2.81
C LYS A 300 -2.98 -2.08 2.55
N ILE A 301 -2.12 -1.79 1.58
CA ILE A 301 -1.90 -0.45 1.02
C ILE A 301 -2.35 -0.38 -0.44
N GLU A 302 -2.81 0.79 -0.87
CA GLU A 302 -3.27 1.01 -2.24
C GLU A 302 -2.67 2.30 -2.81
N THR A 303 -2.05 2.20 -3.99
CA THR A 303 -1.49 3.35 -4.72
C THR A 303 -2.18 3.53 -6.07
N ASP A 304 -2.10 4.74 -6.62
CA ASP A 304 -2.46 5.00 -8.02
C ASP A 304 -1.25 5.03 -8.95
N GLY A 305 -0.06 4.66 -8.48
CA GLY A 305 1.16 4.68 -9.28
C GLY A 305 1.84 6.04 -9.39
N THR A 306 1.31 7.09 -8.74
CA THR A 306 2.01 8.39 -8.64
C THR A 306 2.85 8.46 -7.36
N SER A 307 3.95 9.19 -7.41
CA SER A 307 4.78 9.52 -6.23
C SER A 307 3.99 10.22 -5.12
N GLN A 308 2.96 11.02 -5.48
CA GLN A 308 2.10 11.73 -4.52
C GLN A 308 1.31 10.78 -3.61
N SER A 309 0.98 9.58 -4.10
CA SER A 309 0.23 8.61 -3.31
C SER A 309 1.02 8.03 -2.13
N LEU A 310 2.36 8.08 -2.18
CA LEU A 310 3.23 7.53 -1.13
C LEU A 310 3.09 8.28 0.20
N GLY A 311 3.00 9.61 0.17
CA GLY A 311 2.80 10.41 1.38
C GLY A 311 1.48 10.12 2.11
N GLN A 312 0.47 9.62 1.38
CA GLN A 312 -0.82 9.23 1.97
C GLN A 312 -0.75 7.89 2.72
N LEU A 313 0.32 7.11 2.52
CA LEU A 313 0.49 5.80 3.16
C LEU A 313 1.20 5.87 4.50
N ARG A 314 1.92 6.97 4.79
CA ARG A 314 2.79 7.10 5.96
C ARG A 314 2.11 6.65 7.26
N THR A 315 0.99 7.27 7.64
CA THR A 315 0.29 6.94 8.90
C THR A 315 -0.13 5.46 8.97
N ARG A 316 -0.49 4.84 7.84
CA ARG A 316 -0.87 3.42 7.82
C ARG A 316 0.35 2.51 7.99
N LEU A 317 1.48 2.88 7.40
CA LEU A 317 2.73 2.14 7.52
C LEU A 317 3.31 2.27 8.93
N GLU A 318 3.30 3.47 9.50
CA GLU A 318 3.72 3.73 10.88
C GLU A 318 2.85 2.99 11.88
N ALA A 319 1.52 3.07 11.76
CA ALA A 319 0.61 2.32 12.63
C ALA A 319 0.87 0.81 12.55
N PHE A 320 1.11 0.27 11.35
CA PHE A 320 1.47 -1.14 11.19
C PHE A 320 2.86 -1.46 11.78
N GLY A 321 3.85 -0.59 11.59
CA GLY A 321 5.15 -0.73 12.26
C GLY A 321 5.00 -0.81 13.77
N GLU A 322 4.20 0.08 14.35
CA GLU A 322 3.91 0.11 15.79
C GLU A 322 3.27 -1.21 16.27
N THR A 323 2.37 -1.81 15.50
CA THR A 323 1.79 -3.12 15.86
C THR A 323 2.81 -4.26 15.81
N LEU A 324 3.80 -4.19 14.91
CA LEU A 324 4.85 -5.21 14.76
C LEU A 324 5.91 -5.14 15.87
N HIS A 325 6.24 -3.94 16.32
CA HIS A 325 7.19 -3.70 17.42
C HIS A 325 6.55 -3.95 18.79
N GLY A 326 5.22 -3.90 18.91
CA GLY A 326 4.52 -4.09 20.18
C GLY A 326 4.83 -2.96 21.18
N ALA A 327 4.86 -3.26 22.48
CA ALA A 327 5.16 -2.27 23.53
C ALA A 327 6.57 -1.63 23.42
N ASP A 328 7.45 -2.14 22.56
CA ASP A 328 8.80 -1.58 22.34
C ASP A 328 8.80 -0.23 21.58
N VAL A 329 7.69 0.19 20.95
CA VAL A 329 7.53 1.53 20.32
C VAL A 329 7.81 2.66 21.32
N ALA A 330 7.40 2.46 22.57
CA ALA A 330 7.60 3.39 23.67
C ALA A 330 9.09 3.51 24.07
N ARG A 331 9.88 2.47 23.79
CA ARG A 331 11.25 2.28 24.29
C ARG A 331 12.30 3.02 23.47
N GLU A 332 12.13 3.05 22.15
CA GLU A 332 13.01 3.83 21.24
C GLU A 332 12.76 5.34 21.36
N ALA A 333 11.51 5.73 21.61
CA ALA A 333 11.14 7.12 21.86
C ALA A 333 11.67 7.67 23.20
N ALA A 334 11.77 6.83 24.22
CA ALA A 334 12.16 7.21 25.58
C ALA A 334 13.68 7.29 25.79
N GLY A 335 14.47 7.57 24.75
CA GLY A 335 15.94 7.68 24.81
C GLY A 335 16.43 8.33 26.10
N SER A 336 17.38 7.68 26.78
CA SER A 336 17.84 7.95 28.15
C SER A 336 17.82 9.43 28.55
N ARG A 337 16.76 9.87 29.22
CA ARG A 337 16.63 11.25 29.72
C ARG A 337 16.68 11.24 31.24
N GLU A 338 17.83 11.63 31.78
CA GLU A 338 17.98 11.97 33.19
C GLU A 338 17.27 13.31 33.49
N GLY A 339 16.32 13.28 34.42
CA GLY A 339 15.58 14.47 34.89
C GLY A 339 14.08 14.43 34.60
N LEU A 340 13.38 13.37 35.00
CA LEU A 340 11.93 13.26 34.86
C LEU A 340 11.20 14.26 35.77
N GLY A 341 10.19 14.94 35.23
CA GLY A 341 9.21 15.73 35.99
C GLY A 341 8.46 14.88 37.04
N ARG A 342 7.52 15.49 37.79
CA ARG A 342 6.86 14.90 38.98
C ARG A 342 5.85 13.76 38.71
N GLY A 343 6.16 12.84 37.80
CA GLY A 343 5.41 11.58 37.66
C GLY A 343 4.13 11.66 36.82
N TYR A 344 3.89 12.77 36.12
CA TYR A 344 2.69 12.91 35.28
C TYR A 344 3.01 12.74 33.80
N VAL A 345 2.08 12.16 33.05
CA VAL A 345 2.19 12.03 31.59
C VAL A 345 1.03 12.75 30.92
N MET A 346 1.34 13.50 29.87
CA MET A 346 0.34 14.20 29.06
C MET A 346 0.21 13.56 27.69
N GLY A 347 -1.01 13.26 27.28
CA GLY A 347 -1.36 12.90 25.91
C GLY A 347 -2.07 14.07 25.22
N VAL A 348 -1.67 14.39 24.00
CA VAL A 348 -2.32 15.41 23.16
C VAL A 348 -2.70 14.79 21.82
N ASP A 349 -3.99 14.66 21.56
CA ASP A 349 -4.54 14.21 20.28
C ASP A 349 -4.97 15.43 19.46
N SER A 350 -4.26 15.71 18.37
CA SER A 350 -4.63 16.80 17.46
C SER A 350 -5.28 16.25 16.19
N GLY A 351 -6.60 16.12 16.25
CA GLY A 351 -7.44 15.73 15.12
C GLY A 351 -7.81 16.90 14.20
N SER A 352 -8.52 16.57 13.11
CA SER A 352 -8.95 17.56 12.11
C SER A 352 -9.96 18.58 12.61
N THR A 353 -10.72 18.23 13.65
CA THR A 353 -11.87 19.01 14.14
C THR A 353 -11.72 19.37 15.62
N SER A 354 -11.30 18.42 16.46
CA SER A 354 -10.95 18.66 17.86
C SER A 354 -9.47 18.40 18.14
N THR A 355 -8.96 19.13 19.12
CA THR A 355 -7.68 18.89 19.77
C THR A 355 -7.97 18.62 21.23
N ASP A 356 -7.58 17.43 21.66
CA ASP A 356 -7.98 16.81 22.91
C ASP A 356 -6.71 16.56 23.73
N ALA A 357 -6.75 16.83 25.04
CA ALA A 357 -5.61 16.55 25.91
C ALA A 357 -6.04 15.90 27.21
N ALA A 358 -5.19 14.99 27.70
CA ALA A 358 -5.40 14.23 28.93
C ALA A 358 -4.09 14.20 29.74
N ILE A 359 -4.19 14.34 31.06
CA ILE A 359 -3.07 14.14 31.99
C ILE A 359 -3.36 12.91 32.85
N MET A 360 -2.36 12.05 32.98
CA MET A 360 -2.39 10.89 33.87
C MET A 360 -1.32 10.98 34.95
N ASP A 361 -1.63 10.42 36.13
CA ASP A 361 -0.67 10.21 37.21
C ASP A 361 0.12 8.90 37.05
N GLU A 362 1.14 8.68 37.89
CA GLU A 362 1.99 7.48 37.89
C GLU A 362 1.22 6.16 38.08
N ARG A 363 -0.01 6.24 38.63
CA ARG A 363 -0.87 5.08 38.90
C ARG A 363 -1.84 4.80 37.76
N GLY A 364 -1.80 5.60 36.69
CA GLY A 364 -2.70 5.49 35.54
C GLY A 364 -4.09 6.11 35.77
N ASN A 365 -4.26 6.98 36.77
CA ASN A 365 -5.52 7.70 36.96
C ASN A 365 -5.55 8.97 36.11
N LEU A 366 -6.71 9.25 35.53
CA LEU A 366 -6.98 10.47 34.77
C LEU A 366 -7.12 11.67 35.74
N VAL A 367 -6.26 12.66 35.58
CA VAL A 367 -6.18 13.85 36.47
C VAL A 367 -7.00 15.01 35.92
N ALA A 368 -6.85 15.29 34.62
CA ALA A 368 -7.56 16.38 33.95
C ALA A 368 -7.65 16.10 32.46
N THR A 369 -8.72 16.63 31.84
CA THR A 369 -8.95 16.55 30.40
C THR A 369 -9.47 17.86 29.82
N VAL A 370 -9.29 18.02 28.51
CA VAL A 370 -9.86 19.12 27.74
C VAL A 370 -10.14 18.67 26.31
N ILE A 371 -11.22 19.21 25.74
CA ILE A 371 -11.60 19.08 24.34
C ILE A 371 -11.72 20.49 23.79
N LEU A 372 -10.94 20.85 22.77
CA LEU A 372 -10.99 22.16 22.12
C LEU A 372 -11.17 22.01 20.61
N PRO A 373 -11.85 22.95 19.92
CA PRO A 373 -11.83 22.97 18.46
C PRO A 373 -10.41 23.21 17.92
N THR A 374 -9.95 22.40 16.96
CA THR A 374 -8.62 22.53 16.33
C THR A 374 -8.48 23.88 15.59
N GLY A 375 -9.55 24.34 14.93
CA GLY A 375 -9.53 25.56 14.15
C GLY A 375 -8.56 25.50 12.96
N ALA A 376 -8.05 26.66 12.54
CA ALA A 376 -7.22 26.76 11.33
C ALA A 376 -5.76 26.32 11.50
N LYS A 377 -5.25 26.24 12.74
CA LYS A 377 -3.85 25.89 13.04
C LYS A 377 -3.78 24.92 14.21
N ALA A 378 -3.49 23.66 13.91
CA ALA A 378 -3.33 22.58 14.90
C ALA A 378 -2.30 22.92 16.00
N THR A 379 -1.24 23.66 15.65
CA THR A 379 -0.21 24.07 16.61
C THR A 379 -0.74 24.99 17.71
N GLU A 380 -1.66 25.90 17.35
CA GLU A 380 -2.22 26.87 18.30
C GLU A 380 -3.31 26.22 19.16
N SER A 381 -4.14 25.33 18.59
CA SER A 381 -5.10 24.56 19.38
C SER A 381 -4.40 23.63 20.36
N ALA A 382 -3.31 22.96 19.96
CA ALA A 382 -2.51 22.13 20.85
C ALA A 382 -1.88 22.94 21.99
N ARG A 383 -1.32 24.13 21.69
CA ARG A 383 -0.80 25.03 22.74
C ARG A 383 -1.87 25.43 23.74
N ARG A 384 -3.08 25.75 23.26
CA ARG A 384 -4.23 26.09 24.12
C ARG A 384 -4.70 24.89 24.94
N ALA A 385 -4.81 23.71 24.33
CA ALA A 385 -5.21 22.48 25.00
C ALA A 385 -4.23 22.13 26.12
N LYS A 386 -2.92 22.19 25.85
CA LYS A 386 -1.87 22.02 26.87
C LYS A 386 -2.02 22.99 28.04
N ALA A 387 -2.19 24.28 27.75
CA ALA A 387 -2.31 25.29 28.79
C ALA A 387 -3.56 25.09 29.66
N GLU A 388 -4.71 24.80 29.04
CA GLU A 388 -5.97 24.61 29.75
C GLU A 388 -6.00 23.32 30.57
N VAL A 389 -5.44 22.22 30.06
CA VAL A 389 -5.39 20.95 30.82
C VAL A 389 -4.45 21.04 32.03
N LEU A 390 -3.32 21.75 31.89
CA LEU A 390 -2.42 22.03 33.01
C LEU A 390 -3.07 22.93 34.06
N GLU A 391 -3.79 23.97 33.64
CA GLU A 391 -4.53 24.85 34.53
C GLU A 391 -5.60 24.07 35.31
N LYS A 392 -6.39 23.23 34.64
CA LYS A 392 -7.41 22.37 35.28
C LYS A 392 -6.80 21.39 36.27
N ALA A 393 -5.61 20.86 35.96
CA ALA A 393 -4.89 19.96 36.86
C ALA A 393 -4.19 20.69 38.02
N GLY A 394 -4.02 22.02 37.94
CA GLY A 394 -3.18 22.78 38.88
C GLY A 394 -1.69 22.43 38.77
N LEU A 395 -1.23 21.99 37.60
CA LEU A 395 0.12 21.52 37.31
C LEU A 395 0.87 22.50 36.40
N ARG A 396 2.19 22.35 36.34
CA ARG A 396 3.08 23.07 35.43
C ARG A 396 3.68 22.11 34.41
N GLU A 397 4.22 22.65 33.32
CA GLU A 397 4.86 21.84 32.29
C GLU A 397 6.08 21.07 32.82
N GLU A 398 6.78 21.60 33.83
CA GLU A 398 7.88 20.94 34.55
C GLU A 398 7.44 19.71 35.36
N ASP A 399 6.15 19.57 35.68
CA ASP A 399 5.62 18.41 36.38
C ASP A 399 5.43 17.21 35.42
N MET A 400 5.48 17.43 34.11
CA MET A 400 5.32 16.38 33.11
C MET A 400 6.62 15.59 32.97
N ALA A 401 6.56 14.30 33.29
CA ALA A 401 7.61 13.35 33.04
C ALA A 401 7.74 13.03 31.53
N LEU A 402 6.61 12.99 30.82
CA LEU A 402 6.58 12.76 29.38
C LEU A 402 5.34 13.39 28.72
N LYS A 403 5.50 13.86 27.48
CA LYS A 403 4.41 14.38 26.63
C LYS A 403 4.36 13.61 25.32
N VAL A 404 3.22 12.98 25.04
CA VAL A 404 2.98 12.13 23.85
C VAL A 404 1.96 12.81 22.93
N SER A 405 2.31 13.04 21.67
CA SER A 405 1.36 13.53 20.66
C SER A 405 0.76 12.41 19.82
N THR A 406 -0.49 12.59 19.43
CA THR A 406 -1.18 11.73 18.47
C THR A 406 -2.14 12.52 17.58
N GLY A 407 -2.89 11.82 16.74
CA GLY A 407 -3.80 12.40 15.76
C GLY A 407 -3.11 12.81 14.46
N TYR A 408 -3.91 13.42 13.58
CA TYR A 408 -3.47 13.92 12.27
C TYR A 408 -2.36 14.97 12.37
N GLY A 409 -2.40 15.81 13.41
CA GLY A 409 -1.47 16.90 13.64
C GLY A 409 -0.21 16.54 14.42
N ARG A 410 0.00 15.26 14.83
CA ARG A 410 0.99 14.85 15.84
C ARG A 410 2.42 15.37 15.61
N ASP A 411 2.88 15.38 14.36
CA ASP A 411 4.24 15.79 13.98
C ASP A 411 4.45 17.31 14.03
N ASN A 412 3.37 18.07 14.05
CA ASN A 412 3.39 19.53 14.02
C ASN A 412 3.19 20.15 15.42
N ILE A 413 2.98 19.34 16.45
CA ILE A 413 2.76 19.84 17.81
C ILE A 413 4.12 20.16 18.45
N PRO A 414 4.40 21.44 18.79
CA PRO A 414 5.66 21.81 19.41
C PRO A 414 5.75 21.29 20.85
N ASP A 415 6.99 21.09 21.31
CA ASP A 415 7.31 20.73 22.70
C ASP A 415 6.69 19.40 23.16
N MET A 416 6.66 18.41 22.28
CA MET A 416 6.29 17.01 22.56
C MET A 416 7.53 16.14 22.58
N ASP A 417 7.54 15.13 23.44
CA ASP A 417 8.70 14.24 23.63
C ASP A 417 8.69 13.08 22.64
N THR A 418 7.50 12.61 22.27
CA THR A 418 7.29 11.55 21.30
C THR A 418 5.94 11.70 20.60
N ALA A 419 5.81 11.06 19.43
CA ALA A 419 4.60 11.00 18.64
C ALA A 419 4.25 9.53 18.36
N ILE A 420 2.99 9.16 18.56
CA ILE A 420 2.47 7.79 18.34
C ILE A 420 1.23 7.89 17.46
N THR A 421 0.99 6.93 16.57
CA THR A 421 -0.21 6.97 15.73
C THR A 421 -1.50 6.89 16.55
N GLU A 422 -2.55 7.51 16.00
CA GLU A 422 -3.88 7.51 16.60
C GLU A 422 -4.50 6.11 16.66
N ILE A 423 -4.07 5.17 15.81
CA ILE A 423 -4.54 3.78 15.82
C ILE A 423 -4.11 3.12 17.14
N THR A 424 -2.82 3.22 17.46
CA THR A 424 -2.24 2.64 18.68
C THR A 424 -2.75 3.37 19.92
N CYS A 425 -2.88 4.70 19.86
CA CYS A 425 -3.44 5.47 20.96
C CYS A 425 -4.92 5.12 21.21
N HIS A 426 -5.78 5.12 20.19
CA HIS A 426 -7.19 4.72 20.37
C HIS A 426 -7.32 3.27 20.86
N ALA A 427 -6.49 2.35 20.38
CA ALA A 427 -6.44 0.98 20.90
C ALA A 427 -6.21 0.95 22.40
N LYS A 428 -5.19 1.67 22.87
CA LYS A 428 -4.86 1.74 24.28
C LYS A 428 -5.94 2.43 25.12
N GLY A 429 -6.43 3.57 24.63
CA GLY A 429 -7.49 4.32 25.28
C GLY A 429 -8.77 3.50 25.39
N ALA A 430 -9.17 2.81 24.33
CA ALA A 430 -10.36 1.95 24.34
C ALA A 430 -10.24 0.81 25.34
N HIS A 431 -9.08 0.17 25.43
CA HIS A 431 -8.86 -0.89 26.42
C HIS A 431 -8.90 -0.38 27.86
N PHE A 432 -8.52 0.88 28.10
CA PHE A 432 -8.68 1.53 29.40
C PHE A 432 -10.15 1.86 29.71
N LEU A 433 -10.89 2.38 28.73
CA LEU A 433 -12.31 2.76 28.90
C LEU A 433 -13.25 1.55 28.97
N MET A 434 -12.95 0.49 28.22
CA MET A 434 -13.74 -0.74 28.14
C MET A 434 -12.80 -1.93 27.87
N PRO A 435 -12.23 -2.57 28.92
CA PRO A 435 -11.24 -3.64 28.78
C PRO A 435 -11.68 -4.84 27.92
N GLU A 436 -12.99 -5.10 27.87
CA GLU A 436 -13.61 -6.15 27.08
C GLU A 436 -13.81 -5.79 25.60
N ALA A 437 -13.49 -4.56 25.17
CA ALA A 437 -13.60 -4.15 23.77
C ALA A 437 -12.84 -5.11 22.84
N ARG A 438 -13.48 -5.53 21.75
CA ARG A 438 -12.82 -6.26 20.66
C ARG A 438 -12.77 -5.46 19.37
N THR A 439 -13.68 -4.52 19.18
CA THR A 439 -13.63 -3.63 18.02
C THR A 439 -13.92 -2.19 18.41
N ILE A 440 -13.05 -1.28 17.97
CA ILE A 440 -13.23 0.16 18.09
C ILE A 440 -13.81 0.69 16.79
N ILE A 441 -14.85 1.49 16.88
CA ILE A 441 -15.44 2.24 15.78
C ILE A 441 -15.21 3.72 16.07
N ASP A 442 -14.13 4.27 15.54
CA ASP A 442 -13.79 5.68 15.69
C ASP A 442 -14.39 6.48 14.55
N ILE A 443 -15.34 7.37 14.83
CA ILE A 443 -15.91 8.27 13.82
C ILE A 443 -15.58 9.71 14.23
N GLY A 444 -14.50 10.21 13.65
CA GLY A 444 -14.04 11.57 13.81
C GLY A 444 -14.73 12.57 12.90
N GLY A 445 -14.13 13.76 12.79
CA GLY A 445 -14.67 14.85 11.99
C GLY A 445 -14.51 14.65 10.48
N GLN A 446 -13.33 14.26 10.02
CA GLN A 446 -13.01 14.12 8.58
C GLN A 446 -12.72 12.69 8.14
N ASP A 447 -12.48 11.79 9.09
CA ASP A 447 -12.19 10.39 8.84
C ASP A 447 -13.01 9.47 9.76
N SER A 448 -13.00 8.19 9.42
CA SER A 448 -13.51 7.11 10.27
C SER A 448 -12.59 5.90 10.21
N LYS A 449 -12.50 5.19 11.34
CA LYS A 449 -11.57 4.08 11.54
C LYS A 449 -12.28 2.94 12.23
N VAL A 450 -11.91 1.72 11.85
CA VAL A 450 -12.31 0.53 12.59
C VAL A 450 -11.07 -0.26 12.93
N ILE A 451 -10.90 -0.56 14.21
CA ILE A 451 -9.71 -1.20 14.79
C ILE A 451 -10.16 -2.47 15.50
N HIS A 452 -9.62 -3.61 15.10
CA HIS A 452 -9.87 -4.91 15.72
C HIS A 452 -8.75 -5.19 16.72
N LEU A 453 -9.13 -5.54 17.95
CA LEU A 453 -8.25 -5.77 19.08
C LEU A 453 -8.22 -7.24 19.51
N ASP A 454 -7.10 -7.67 20.09
CA ASP A 454 -7.03 -8.93 20.84
C ASP A 454 -7.54 -8.79 22.28
N ASP A 455 -7.51 -9.90 23.03
CA ASP A 455 -7.94 -9.94 24.44
C ASP A 455 -7.12 -9.03 25.39
N ARG A 456 -5.96 -8.54 24.95
CA ARG A 456 -5.05 -7.67 25.71
C ARG A 456 -5.10 -6.22 25.24
N GLY A 457 -5.97 -5.90 24.29
CA GLY A 457 -6.09 -4.55 23.71
C GLY A 457 -5.03 -4.22 22.65
N ASN A 458 -4.29 -5.20 22.13
CA ASN A 458 -3.35 -4.99 21.03
C ASN A 458 -4.11 -4.97 19.70
N VAL A 459 -3.63 -4.17 18.74
CA VAL A 459 -4.23 -4.06 17.41
C VAL A 459 -3.91 -5.31 16.57
N LEU A 460 -4.94 -6.08 16.22
CA LEU A 460 -4.85 -7.20 15.28
C LEU A 460 -4.93 -6.73 13.84
N ASN A 461 -5.85 -5.81 13.55
CA ASN A 461 -6.09 -5.30 12.21
C ASN A 461 -6.80 -3.93 12.29
N PHE A 462 -6.66 -3.11 11.26
CA PHE A 462 -7.35 -1.82 11.20
C PHE A 462 -7.65 -1.38 9.76
N VAL A 463 -8.64 -0.52 9.61
CA VAL A 463 -8.99 0.13 8.35
C VAL A 463 -9.41 1.57 8.61
N MET A 464 -9.06 2.44 7.67
CA MET A 464 -9.31 3.88 7.74
C MET A 464 -9.99 4.35 6.44
N ASN A 465 -10.95 5.26 6.58
CA ASN A 465 -11.53 6.06 5.51
C ASN A 465 -11.24 7.54 5.76
N ASP A 466 -10.22 8.05 5.10
CA ASP A 466 -9.65 9.41 5.22
C ASP A 466 -9.92 10.29 3.98
N LYS A 467 -10.36 9.70 2.87
CA LYS A 467 -10.52 10.40 1.57
C LYS A 467 -11.93 10.92 1.32
N CYS A 468 -12.90 10.51 2.14
CA CYS A 468 -14.31 10.74 1.86
C CYS A 468 -15.05 11.19 3.11
N ALA A 469 -15.64 12.39 3.05
CA ALA A 469 -16.43 12.97 4.12
C ALA A 469 -17.69 12.15 4.45
N ALA A 470 -18.21 11.35 3.52
CA ALA A 470 -19.37 10.51 3.80
C ALA A 470 -19.04 9.51 4.93
N GLY A 471 -19.94 9.37 5.91
CA GLY A 471 -19.69 8.49 7.06
C GLY A 471 -18.73 9.07 8.11
N THR A 472 -18.66 10.40 8.24
CA THR A 472 -17.84 11.13 9.23
C THR A 472 -18.67 12.25 9.88
N GLY A 473 -18.14 12.89 10.91
CA GLY A 473 -18.78 14.05 11.55
C GLY A 473 -19.05 15.20 10.58
N ARG A 474 -18.18 15.44 9.59
CA ARG A 474 -18.38 16.49 8.59
C ARG A 474 -19.63 16.28 7.74
N PHE A 475 -19.95 15.03 7.44
CA PHE A 475 -21.21 14.69 6.77
C PHE A 475 -22.40 15.08 7.66
N MET A 476 -22.38 14.72 8.94
CA MET A 476 -23.46 15.05 9.88
C MET A 476 -23.61 16.56 10.08
N GLU A 477 -22.51 17.30 10.21
CA GLU A 477 -22.51 18.77 10.29
C GLU A 477 -23.11 19.43 9.04
N MET A 478 -22.79 18.91 7.84
CA MET A 478 -23.38 19.42 6.61
C MET A 478 -24.88 19.18 6.57
N MET A 479 -25.34 17.98 6.91
CA MET A 479 -26.77 17.67 6.91
C MET A 479 -27.55 18.46 7.98
N ALA A 480 -26.98 18.66 9.17
CA ALA A 480 -27.57 19.50 10.19
C ALA A 480 -27.76 20.94 9.70
N ARG A 481 -26.78 21.50 8.99
CA ARG A 481 -26.90 22.83 8.36
C ARG A 481 -27.96 22.87 7.27
N THR A 482 -28.03 21.85 6.41
CA THR A 482 -29.04 21.76 5.34
C THR A 482 -30.46 21.72 5.92
N LEU A 483 -30.64 21.08 7.06
CA LEU A 483 -31.91 21.03 7.79
C LEU A 483 -32.15 22.24 8.71
N GLU A 484 -31.23 23.21 8.73
CA GLU A 484 -31.25 24.39 9.60
C GLU A 484 -31.36 24.06 11.11
N MET A 485 -30.70 22.99 11.53
CA MET A 485 -30.71 22.51 12.91
C MET A 485 -29.36 22.70 13.62
N SER A 486 -29.41 22.82 14.95
CA SER A 486 -28.20 22.66 15.76
C SER A 486 -27.69 21.22 15.67
N LEU A 487 -26.38 21.02 15.77
CA LEU A 487 -25.81 19.67 15.74
C LEU A 487 -26.29 18.83 16.94
N GLU A 488 -26.49 19.46 18.09
CA GLU A 488 -26.99 18.81 19.31
C GLU A 488 -28.41 18.26 19.12
N ASP A 489 -29.32 19.07 18.57
CA ASP A 489 -30.69 18.63 18.28
C ASP A 489 -30.70 17.54 17.20
N PHE A 490 -29.93 17.75 16.12
CA PHE A 490 -29.81 16.79 15.02
C PHE A 490 -29.39 15.39 15.50
N CYS A 491 -28.45 15.31 16.45
CA CYS A 491 -27.97 14.05 17.04
C CYS A 491 -29.05 13.24 17.77
N ARG A 492 -30.17 13.86 18.17
CA ARG A 492 -31.24 13.24 18.94
C ARG A 492 -32.53 13.07 18.14
N THR A 493 -32.85 14.01 17.26
CA THR A 493 -34.14 14.02 16.53
C THR A 493 -34.36 12.76 15.68
N GLY A 494 -33.29 12.15 15.14
CA GLY A 494 -33.40 10.90 14.38
C GLY A 494 -33.91 9.69 15.19
N LEU A 495 -33.97 9.77 16.52
CA LEU A 495 -34.55 8.72 17.36
C LEU A 495 -36.09 8.73 17.37
N GLU A 496 -36.72 9.82 16.95
CA GLU A 496 -38.18 10.01 16.96
C GLU A 496 -38.84 9.56 15.64
N TRP A 497 -38.07 8.93 14.77
CA TRP A 497 -38.51 8.45 13.45
C TRP A 497 -39.66 7.44 13.55
N LYS A 498 -40.48 7.40 12.50
CA LYS A 498 -41.66 6.54 12.37
C LYS A 498 -41.68 5.78 11.05
N HIS A 499 -41.10 6.33 10.00
CA HIS A 499 -41.04 5.70 8.69
C HIS A 499 -39.61 5.69 8.16
N GLU A 500 -39.20 4.56 7.58
CA GLU A 500 -37.86 4.41 7.04
C GLU A 500 -37.71 5.24 5.76
N VAL A 501 -36.75 6.17 5.75
CA VAL A 501 -36.30 6.90 4.57
C VAL A 501 -34.95 6.37 4.14
N LYS A 502 -34.85 5.92 2.88
CA LYS A 502 -33.59 5.41 2.33
C LYS A 502 -32.86 6.51 1.57
N ILE A 503 -31.73 6.94 2.10
CA ILE A 503 -30.79 7.81 1.40
C ILE A 503 -29.96 6.95 0.44
N SER A 504 -30.16 7.17 -0.85
CA SER A 504 -29.53 6.41 -1.94
C SER A 504 -28.11 6.88 -2.25
N SER A 505 -27.82 8.16 -2.00
CA SER A 505 -26.55 8.79 -2.34
C SER A 505 -25.47 8.58 -1.29
N MET A 506 -24.36 7.95 -1.68
CA MET A 506 -23.18 7.79 -0.81
C MET A 506 -22.27 9.03 -0.79
N CYS A 507 -22.37 9.92 -1.79
CA CYS A 507 -21.58 11.15 -1.85
C CYS A 507 -22.29 12.25 -1.05
N THR A 508 -21.56 12.95 -0.16
CA THR A 508 -22.12 14.03 0.68
C THR A 508 -22.88 15.09 -0.13
N VAL A 509 -22.35 15.48 -1.30
CA VAL A 509 -22.97 16.50 -2.17
C VAL A 509 -24.30 16.03 -2.77
N PHE A 510 -24.37 14.76 -3.17
CA PHE A 510 -25.61 14.20 -3.71
C PHE A 510 -26.62 13.89 -2.60
N ALA A 511 -26.13 13.45 -1.42
CA ALA A 511 -26.96 13.26 -0.25
C ALA A 511 -27.61 14.57 0.21
N GLU A 512 -26.88 15.70 0.16
CA GLU A 512 -27.45 17.02 0.44
C GLU A 512 -28.60 17.36 -0.52
N SER A 513 -28.41 17.11 -1.82
CA SER A 513 -29.45 17.35 -2.84
C SER A 513 -30.69 16.47 -2.61
N GLU A 514 -30.47 15.22 -2.23
CA GLU A 514 -31.52 14.25 -1.88
C GLU A 514 -32.29 14.69 -0.62
N VAL A 515 -31.58 15.15 0.43
CA VAL A 515 -32.20 15.71 1.64
C VAL A 515 -33.06 16.93 1.32
N VAL A 516 -32.57 17.86 0.49
CA VAL A 516 -33.34 19.04 0.07
C VAL A 516 -34.64 18.64 -0.66
N SER A 517 -34.58 17.60 -1.49
CA SER A 517 -35.76 17.09 -2.19
C SER A 517 -36.77 16.47 -1.20
N LEU A 518 -36.30 15.67 -0.25
CA LEU A 518 -37.16 15.08 0.79
C LEU A 518 -37.85 16.13 1.66
N VAL A 519 -37.14 17.22 1.99
CA VAL A 519 -37.72 18.37 2.71
C VAL A 519 -38.79 19.06 1.85
N ALA A 520 -38.55 19.25 0.55
CA ALA A 520 -39.53 19.84 -0.35
C ALA A 520 -40.77 18.96 -0.58
N GLU A 521 -40.65 17.65 -0.34
CA GLU A 521 -41.75 16.67 -0.36
C GLU A 521 -42.49 16.56 0.99
N ASP A 522 -42.23 17.47 1.94
CA ASP A 522 -42.79 17.47 3.30
C ASP A 522 -42.51 16.18 4.09
N THR A 523 -41.39 15.50 3.82
CA THR A 523 -40.97 14.31 4.57
C THR A 523 -40.59 14.71 6.00
N PRO A 524 -41.07 14.00 7.05
CA PRO A 524 -40.74 14.33 8.43
C PRO A 524 -39.23 14.34 8.71
N THR A 525 -38.73 15.41 9.31
CA THR A 525 -37.30 15.57 9.63
C THR A 525 -36.70 14.40 10.44
N PRO A 526 -37.36 13.84 11.47
CA PRO A 526 -36.87 12.65 12.17
C PRO A 526 -36.60 11.46 11.24
N ASP A 527 -37.47 11.23 10.25
CA ASP A 527 -37.37 10.13 9.30
C ASP A 527 -36.15 10.32 8.37
N ILE A 528 -35.92 11.56 7.90
CA ILE A 528 -34.74 11.93 7.10
C ILE A 528 -33.44 11.70 7.90
N ILE A 529 -33.38 12.20 9.14
CA ILE A 529 -32.19 12.07 10.00
C ILE A 529 -31.89 10.60 10.29
N HIS A 530 -32.92 9.79 10.56
CA HIS A 530 -32.74 8.35 10.72
C HIS A 530 -32.10 7.71 9.47
N GLY A 531 -32.59 8.05 8.27
CA GLY A 531 -32.01 7.60 7.00
C GLY A 531 -30.54 7.98 6.82
N LEU A 532 -30.14 9.17 7.28
CA LEU A 532 -28.75 9.64 7.27
C LEU A 532 -27.88 8.84 8.25
N CYS A 533 -28.34 8.62 9.49
CA CYS A 533 -27.65 7.80 10.49
C CYS A 533 -27.43 6.36 9.98
N GLU A 534 -28.46 5.77 9.37
CA GLU A 534 -28.43 4.46 8.73
C GLU A 534 -27.41 4.38 7.57
N SER A 535 -27.28 5.45 6.79
CA SER A 535 -26.26 5.54 5.73
C SER A 535 -24.84 5.48 6.30
N VAL A 536 -24.57 6.26 7.36
CA VAL A 536 -23.29 6.25 8.08
C VAL A 536 -23.01 4.87 8.69
N ALA A 537 -24.01 4.26 9.32
CA ALA A 537 -23.89 2.95 9.97
C ALA A 537 -23.55 1.84 8.97
N ARG A 538 -24.24 1.76 7.82
CA ARG A 538 -23.98 0.76 6.77
C ARG A 538 -22.58 0.86 6.18
N LYS A 539 -22.09 2.09 5.97
CA LYS A 539 -20.72 2.33 5.50
C LYS A 539 -19.70 1.82 6.53
N THR A 540 -19.89 2.19 7.78
CA THR A 540 -19.01 1.82 8.89
C THR A 540 -19.01 0.31 9.15
N ALA A 541 -20.18 -0.35 9.10
CA ALA A 541 -20.27 -1.81 9.21
C ALA A 541 -19.52 -2.54 8.08
N THR A 542 -19.43 -1.94 6.90
CA THR A 542 -18.60 -2.49 5.80
C THR A 542 -17.10 -2.39 6.13
N LEU A 543 -16.68 -1.34 6.83
CA LEU A 543 -15.31 -1.23 7.34
C LEU A 543 -15.04 -2.28 8.43
N ALA A 544 -15.96 -2.44 9.39
CA ALA A 544 -15.84 -3.45 10.44
C ALA A 544 -15.69 -4.88 9.88
N ARG A 545 -16.49 -5.24 8.87
CA ARG A 545 -16.35 -6.54 8.19
C ARG A 545 -15.00 -6.73 7.51
N ARG A 546 -14.36 -5.67 7.01
CA ARG A 546 -13.06 -5.78 6.31
C ARG A 546 -11.91 -6.12 7.26
N VAL A 547 -12.03 -5.77 8.54
CA VAL A 547 -11.03 -6.07 9.56
C VAL A 547 -11.40 -7.29 10.41
N ASN A 548 -12.44 -8.03 9.99
CA ASN A 548 -13.05 -9.12 10.76
C ASN A 548 -13.45 -8.70 12.18
N GLY A 549 -13.90 -7.45 12.35
CA GLY A 549 -14.26 -6.93 13.67
C GLY A 549 -15.41 -7.71 14.30
N GLU A 550 -15.28 -7.95 15.61
CA GLU A 550 -16.26 -8.63 16.43
C GLU A 550 -16.66 -7.80 17.67
N ALA A 551 -17.79 -8.18 18.26
CA ALA A 551 -18.26 -7.59 19.52
C ALA A 551 -17.40 -8.08 20.69
N PRO A 552 -17.28 -7.32 21.80
CA PRO A 552 -17.94 -6.04 22.09
C PRO A 552 -17.40 -4.85 21.29
N TYR A 553 -18.32 -4.01 20.80
CA TYR A 553 -17.98 -2.80 20.03
C TYR A 553 -17.96 -1.57 20.95
N LEU A 554 -16.88 -0.77 20.88
CA LEU A 554 -16.80 0.56 21.49
C LEU A 554 -16.76 1.62 20.38
N MET A 555 -17.67 2.58 20.43
CA MET A 555 -17.64 3.74 19.54
C MET A 555 -16.90 4.92 20.19
N THR A 556 -15.93 5.49 19.47
CA THR A 556 -15.11 6.62 19.90
C THR A 556 -15.20 7.79 18.91
N GLY A 557 -14.58 8.91 19.26
CA GLY A 557 -14.60 10.12 18.46
C GLY A 557 -15.86 10.95 18.68
N GLY A 558 -15.91 12.16 18.11
CA GLY A 558 -16.98 13.12 18.37
C GLY A 558 -18.38 12.64 17.97
N VAL A 559 -18.50 11.77 16.96
CA VAL A 559 -19.79 11.23 16.50
C VAL A 559 -20.34 10.17 17.46
N ALA A 560 -19.55 9.66 18.43
CA ALA A 560 -20.06 8.80 19.50
C ALA A 560 -21.16 9.50 20.34
N ASN A 561 -21.19 10.84 20.35
CA ASN A 561 -22.24 11.63 20.98
C ASN A 561 -23.56 11.65 20.19
N ASN A 562 -23.58 11.09 18.98
CA ASN A 562 -24.79 10.98 18.17
C ASN A 562 -25.51 9.66 18.46
N ALA A 563 -26.48 9.71 19.37
CA ALA A 563 -27.28 8.55 19.77
C ALA A 563 -28.00 7.87 18.59
N GLY A 564 -28.40 8.63 17.56
CA GLY A 564 -28.99 8.08 16.34
C GLY A 564 -28.02 7.19 15.56
N VAL A 565 -26.75 7.59 15.43
CA VAL A 565 -25.71 6.79 14.77
C VAL A 565 -25.36 5.55 15.59
N VAL A 566 -25.24 5.67 16.91
CA VAL A 566 -24.98 4.54 17.82
C VAL A 566 -26.08 3.48 17.70
N GLN A 567 -27.35 3.91 17.68
CA GLN A 567 -28.49 3.00 17.52
C GLN A 567 -28.49 2.34 16.13
N ALA A 568 -28.25 3.11 15.06
CA ALA A 568 -28.17 2.56 13.71
C ALA A 568 -27.02 1.56 13.56
N LEU A 569 -25.84 1.85 14.14
CA LEU A 569 -24.71 0.91 14.16
C LEU A 569 -25.05 -0.38 14.91
N THR A 570 -25.70 -0.27 16.07
CA THR A 570 -26.17 -1.42 16.85
C THR A 570 -27.08 -2.33 16.01
N ASN A 571 -28.01 -1.72 15.25
CA ASN A 571 -28.93 -2.46 14.38
C ASN A 571 -28.19 -3.15 13.23
N VAL A 572 -27.32 -2.42 12.52
CA VAL A 572 -26.63 -2.91 11.32
C VAL A 572 -25.57 -3.97 11.65
N LEU A 573 -24.88 -3.84 12.79
CA LEU A 573 -23.88 -4.81 13.25
C LEU A 573 -24.51 -6.04 13.92
N GLY A 574 -25.78 -5.94 14.35
CA GLY A 574 -26.49 -7.02 15.02
C GLY A 574 -26.01 -7.29 16.46
N ALA A 575 -25.27 -6.35 17.06
CA ALA A 575 -24.78 -6.43 18.42
C ALA A 575 -24.69 -5.03 19.05
N PRO A 576 -24.75 -4.91 20.39
CA PRO A 576 -24.66 -3.63 21.08
C PRO A 576 -23.35 -2.90 20.75
N VAL A 577 -23.47 -1.60 20.45
CA VAL A 577 -22.34 -0.67 20.35
C VAL A 577 -22.35 0.23 21.58
N ALA A 578 -21.33 0.08 22.42
CA ALA A 578 -21.16 0.89 23.62
C ALA A 578 -20.50 2.24 23.28
N THR A 579 -20.72 3.22 24.15
CA THR A 579 -20.00 4.50 24.20
C THR A 579 -19.55 4.77 25.62
N HIS A 580 -18.59 5.67 25.79
CA HIS A 580 -18.11 6.14 27.09
C HIS A 580 -18.23 7.67 27.14
N GLU A 581 -18.33 8.26 28.34
CA GLU A 581 -18.34 9.73 28.50
C GLU A 581 -17.06 10.38 27.93
N ASP A 582 -15.95 9.67 28.06
CA ASP A 582 -14.65 10.03 27.50
C ASP A 582 -14.39 9.48 26.08
N SER A 583 -15.41 9.02 25.33
CA SER A 583 -15.25 8.45 23.98
C SER A 583 -14.49 9.37 23.01
N GLN A 584 -14.64 10.70 23.15
CA GLN A 584 -13.92 11.67 22.33
C GLN A 584 -12.46 11.87 22.79
N LEU A 585 -12.14 11.58 24.04
CA LEU A 585 -10.81 11.70 24.63
C LEU A 585 -9.95 10.44 24.44
N CYS A 586 -10.48 9.40 23.81
CA CYS A 586 -9.87 8.08 23.70
C CYS A 586 -8.42 8.13 23.18
N GLY A 587 -8.15 8.89 22.11
CA GLY A 587 -6.79 9.06 21.57
C GLY A 587 -5.84 9.74 22.57
N ALA A 588 -6.24 10.84 23.19
CA ALA A 588 -5.42 11.54 24.17
C ALA A 588 -5.14 10.70 25.43
N ILE A 589 -6.15 9.97 25.92
CA ILE A 589 -6.04 9.01 27.03
C ILE A 589 -5.03 7.92 26.67
N GLY A 590 -5.15 7.33 25.48
CA GLY A 590 -4.25 6.30 25.01
C GLY A 590 -2.80 6.78 24.87
N ALA A 591 -2.60 7.99 24.34
CA ALA A 591 -1.28 8.61 24.25
C ALA A 591 -0.64 8.77 25.64
N ALA A 592 -1.40 9.24 26.63
CA ALA A 592 -0.90 9.37 28.01
C ALA A 592 -0.55 8.01 28.63
N LEU A 593 -1.37 6.98 28.41
CA LEU A 593 -1.11 5.62 28.90
C LEU A 593 0.15 5.01 28.29
N LEU A 594 0.31 5.11 26.97
CA LEU A 594 1.51 4.60 26.29
C LEU A 594 2.77 5.30 26.77
N GLY A 595 2.68 6.61 27.01
CA GLY A 595 3.76 7.36 27.63
C GLY A 595 4.09 6.87 29.04
N LEU A 596 3.08 6.59 29.87
CA LEU A 596 3.29 6.06 31.22
C LEU A 596 3.95 4.68 31.20
N GLU A 597 3.52 3.80 30.30
CA GLU A 597 4.12 2.46 30.13
C GLU A 597 5.59 2.54 29.70
N SER A 598 5.94 3.51 28.85
CA SER A 598 7.33 3.74 28.43
C SER A 598 8.24 4.08 29.61
N LEU A 599 7.73 4.81 30.60
CA LEU A 599 8.48 5.21 31.79
C LEU A 599 8.63 4.09 32.82
N GLN A 600 7.68 3.14 32.86
CA GLN A 600 7.69 2.04 33.83
C GLN A 600 8.54 0.84 33.38
N GLN A 601 8.84 0.74 32.08
CA GLN A 601 9.62 -0.34 31.49
C GLN A 601 11.10 0.01 31.26
N GLY A 602 11.50 1.27 31.51
CA GLY A 602 12.88 1.74 31.58
C GLY A 602 13.40 1.76 33.01
#